data_AF-A0AAD8AI21-F1
#
_entry.id   AF-A0AAD8AI21-F1
#
_cell.length_a   1.000
_cell.length_b   1.000
_cell.length_c   1.000
_cell.angle_alpha   90.00
_cell.angle_beta   90.00
_cell.angle_gamma   90.00
#
_symmetry.space_group_name_H-M   'P 1'
#
loop_
_entity.id
_entity.type
_entity.pdbx_description
1 polymer ?
#
loop_
_entity_poly.entity_id
_entity_poly.type
_entity_poly.pdbx_seq_one_letter_code
_entity_poly.pdbx_strand_id
1 'polypeptide(L)'
;MHTLTNHKVTEILIELQDFNLENTFAFYTAFAVGTEIEGYPISFLGSYEGDAGDSLIYHAGMKFSTFDNDHDNWHDGNCAESHTGAWWYNGCDTSNLNGRYLNGELPESYEYQGMYWYDWHGPGYSLMKSRISVRPSKNFHSYILSNTTTKTNKTANEKKKSQSTNLDQHQMNSTEHSQQNTEKIKAENLGIEDNPPIKENNHENVHVTEYPEQYTPYDQIFDYQR
;
A
#
# COMPACT_ATOMS: atom_id res chain seq x y z
N MET A 1 -21.01 3.21 -13.03
CA MET A 1 -20.18 2.28 -12.23
C MET A 1 -20.20 2.67 -10.74
N HIS A 2 -19.67 3.84 -10.36
CA HIS A 2 -19.74 4.42 -9.00
C HIS A 2 -21.10 4.22 -8.29
N THR A 3 -22.20 4.67 -8.89
CA THR A 3 -23.55 4.56 -8.29
C THR A 3 -23.96 3.12 -8.02
N LEU A 4 -23.59 2.17 -8.90
CA LEU A 4 -23.97 0.77 -8.74
C LEU A 4 -23.22 0.11 -7.57
N THR A 5 -21.94 0.46 -7.40
CA THR A 5 -21.07 -0.18 -6.40
C THR A 5 -21.16 0.43 -5.00
N ASN A 6 -21.69 1.65 -4.85
CA ASN A 6 -21.78 2.32 -3.54
C ASN A 6 -23.12 2.11 -2.81
N HIS A 7 -24.14 1.57 -3.47
CA HIS A 7 -25.42 1.32 -2.81
C HIS A 7 -25.42 0.06 -1.93
N LYS A 8 -24.64 -0.96 -2.30
CA LYS A 8 -24.51 -2.23 -1.61
C LYS A 8 -23.10 -2.76 -1.82
N VAL A 9 -22.60 -3.58 -0.88
CA VAL A 9 -21.39 -4.37 -1.12
C VAL A 9 -21.61 -5.14 -2.42
N THR A 10 -20.71 -4.92 -3.38
CA THR A 10 -20.84 -5.41 -4.75
C THR A 10 -19.61 -6.26 -5.03
N GLU A 11 -19.80 -7.49 -5.46
CA GLU A 11 -18.75 -8.35 -5.96
C GLU A 11 -18.46 -8.01 -7.42
N ILE A 12 -17.22 -8.25 -7.86
CA ILE A 12 -16.79 -8.12 -9.24
C ILE A 12 -16.19 -9.45 -9.71
N LEU A 13 -16.57 -9.86 -10.92
CA LEU A 13 -16.02 -11.00 -11.64
C LEU A 13 -15.42 -10.51 -12.95
N ILE A 14 -14.17 -10.84 -13.18
CA ILE A 14 -13.44 -10.59 -14.41
C ILE A 14 -13.22 -11.95 -15.07
N GLU A 15 -13.79 -12.14 -16.25
CA GLU A 15 -13.65 -13.35 -17.06
C GLU A 15 -12.73 -13.02 -18.24
N LEU A 16 -11.70 -13.84 -18.47
CA LEU A 16 -10.69 -13.64 -19.49
C LEU A 16 -10.61 -14.88 -20.40
N GLN A 17 -10.35 -14.65 -21.68
CA GLN A 17 -10.15 -15.72 -22.67
C GLN A 17 -8.99 -15.36 -23.61
N ASP A 18 -8.10 -16.33 -23.84
CA ASP A 18 -6.99 -16.23 -24.78
C ASP A 18 -7.39 -16.70 -26.19
N PHE A 19 -6.45 -16.63 -27.14
CA PHE A 19 -6.68 -17.09 -28.50
C PHE A 19 -6.64 -18.63 -28.66
N ASN A 20 -6.21 -19.37 -27.63
CA ASN A 20 -6.34 -20.83 -27.57
C ASN A 20 -7.68 -21.29 -26.98
N LEU A 21 -8.57 -20.35 -26.66
CA LEU A 21 -9.88 -20.55 -26.04
C LEU A 21 -9.80 -21.05 -24.58
N GLU A 22 -8.64 -20.92 -23.94
CA GLU A 22 -8.50 -21.11 -22.51
C GLU A 22 -9.20 -19.96 -21.78
N ASN A 23 -9.85 -20.29 -20.67
CA ASN A 23 -10.60 -19.32 -19.88
C ASN A 23 -10.05 -19.30 -18.48
N THR A 24 -9.99 -18.11 -17.90
CA THR A 24 -9.63 -17.91 -16.51
C THR A 24 -10.48 -16.79 -15.92
N PHE A 25 -10.48 -16.65 -14.60
CA PHE A 25 -11.20 -15.58 -13.93
C PHE A 25 -10.48 -15.03 -12.71
N ALA A 26 -10.76 -13.76 -12.43
CA ALA A 26 -10.45 -13.09 -11.17
C ALA A 26 -11.76 -12.61 -10.53
N PHE A 27 -12.01 -13.06 -9.31
CA PHE A 27 -13.17 -12.69 -8.52
C PHE A 27 -12.74 -11.92 -7.28
N TYR A 28 -13.45 -10.84 -6.95
CA TYR A 28 -13.24 -10.10 -5.71
C TYR A 28 -14.55 -10.01 -4.94
N THR A 29 -14.47 -10.37 -3.66
CA THR A 29 -15.63 -10.42 -2.73
C THR A 29 -16.32 -9.07 -2.52
N ALA A 30 -15.64 -7.97 -2.85
CA ALA A 30 -16.18 -6.63 -2.81
C ALA A 30 -15.42 -5.70 -3.77
N PHE A 31 -16.11 -4.71 -4.30
CA PHE A 31 -15.59 -3.72 -5.22
C PHE A 31 -16.41 -2.45 -5.10
N ALA A 32 -15.72 -1.33 -4.89
CA ALA A 32 -16.32 -0.01 -4.87
C ALA A 32 -15.43 1.00 -5.60
N VAL A 33 -16.08 1.91 -6.32
CA VAL A 33 -15.42 3.03 -6.99
C VAL A 33 -15.84 4.34 -6.35
N GLY A 34 -14.87 5.21 -6.04
CA GLY A 34 -15.10 6.54 -5.47
C GLY A 34 -15.83 7.48 -6.41
N THR A 35 -16.10 8.69 -5.93
CA THR A 35 -16.82 9.72 -6.68
C THR A 35 -15.98 10.34 -7.79
N GLU A 36 -16.61 11.10 -8.68
CA GLU A 36 -15.92 11.87 -9.72
C GLU A 36 -14.91 12.87 -9.15
N ILE A 37 -15.29 13.58 -8.08
CA ILE A 37 -14.45 14.58 -7.41
C ILE A 37 -13.17 13.94 -6.85
N GLU A 38 -13.24 12.67 -6.46
CA GLU A 38 -12.11 11.89 -5.98
C GLU A 38 -11.27 11.27 -7.12
N GLY A 39 -11.72 11.40 -8.38
CA GLY A 39 -11.07 10.79 -9.55
C GLY A 39 -11.47 9.34 -9.78
N TYR A 40 -12.67 8.93 -9.34
CA TYR A 40 -13.20 7.57 -9.46
C TYR A 40 -12.26 6.46 -8.99
N PRO A 41 -11.59 6.54 -7.82
CA PRO A 41 -10.62 5.54 -7.43
C PRO A 41 -11.24 4.17 -7.17
N ILE A 42 -10.48 3.06 -7.25
CA ILE A 42 -10.90 1.78 -6.64
C ILE A 42 -10.87 1.96 -5.11
N SER A 43 -11.95 2.49 -4.54
CA SER A 43 -12.02 2.86 -3.13
C SER A 43 -12.09 1.65 -2.19
N PHE A 44 -12.54 0.50 -2.71
CA PHE A 44 -12.51 -0.76 -1.99
C PHE A 44 -12.33 -1.93 -2.95
N LEU A 45 -11.42 -2.85 -2.60
CA LEU A 45 -11.23 -4.12 -3.27
C LEU A 45 -11.17 -5.21 -2.19
N GLY A 46 -12.07 -6.19 -2.28
CA GLY A 46 -12.16 -7.30 -1.33
C GLY A 46 -11.10 -8.38 -1.59
N SER A 47 -11.21 -9.47 -0.86
CA SER A 47 -10.35 -10.65 -1.08
C SER A 47 -10.51 -11.19 -2.50
N TYR A 48 -9.38 -11.53 -3.11
CA TYR A 48 -9.27 -12.21 -4.40
C TYR A 48 -9.52 -13.72 -4.28
N GLU A 49 -10.21 -14.28 -5.27
CA GLU A 49 -10.29 -15.72 -5.57
C GLU A 49 -10.28 -15.90 -7.09
N GLY A 50 -9.64 -16.94 -7.60
CA GLY A 50 -9.60 -17.20 -9.04
C GLY A 50 -8.32 -17.90 -9.49
N ASP A 51 -8.28 -18.26 -10.75
CA ASP A 51 -7.15 -18.91 -11.41
C ASP A 51 -6.35 -17.98 -12.33
N ALA A 52 -6.75 -16.71 -12.47
CA ALA A 52 -6.08 -15.74 -13.36
C ALA A 52 -4.82 -15.10 -12.77
N GLY A 53 -4.60 -15.26 -11.46
CA GLY A 53 -3.71 -14.41 -10.67
C GLY A 53 -4.32 -13.03 -10.37
N ASP A 54 -3.79 -12.35 -9.36
CA ASP A 54 -4.36 -11.11 -8.82
C ASP A 54 -3.72 -9.86 -9.43
N SER A 55 -3.99 -9.60 -10.70
CA SER A 55 -3.43 -8.43 -11.38
C SER A 55 -4.29 -7.16 -11.27
N LEU A 56 -5.31 -7.13 -10.41
CA LEU A 56 -6.05 -5.89 -10.07
C LEU A 56 -5.59 -5.28 -8.73
N ILE A 57 -4.98 -6.06 -7.82
CA ILE A 57 -4.60 -5.55 -6.50
C ILE A 57 -3.65 -4.35 -6.54
N TYR A 58 -2.75 -4.31 -7.53
CA TYR A 58 -1.83 -3.20 -7.76
C TYR A 58 -2.54 -1.86 -8.06
N HIS A 59 -3.80 -1.93 -8.49
CA HIS A 59 -4.65 -0.80 -8.84
C HIS A 59 -5.55 -0.35 -7.68
N ALA A 60 -5.56 -1.08 -6.55
CA ALA A 60 -6.39 -0.74 -5.41
C ALA A 60 -6.04 0.66 -4.85
N GLY A 61 -7.05 1.51 -4.68
CA GLY A 61 -6.89 2.89 -4.23
C GLY A 61 -6.45 3.88 -5.31
N MET A 62 -6.05 3.42 -6.49
CA MET A 62 -5.62 4.31 -7.59
C MET A 62 -6.81 5.01 -8.22
N LYS A 63 -6.59 6.24 -8.70
CA LYS A 63 -7.56 7.03 -9.45
C LYS A 63 -7.63 6.56 -10.89
N PHE A 64 -8.74 6.86 -11.55
CA PHE A 64 -8.91 6.55 -12.96
C PHE A 64 -8.24 7.63 -13.81
N SER A 65 -7.36 7.21 -14.72
CA SER A 65 -6.63 8.06 -15.65
C SER A 65 -7.05 7.77 -17.09
N THR A 66 -7.05 8.81 -17.91
CA THR A 66 -7.33 8.78 -19.36
C THR A 66 -6.23 9.56 -20.10
N PHE A 67 -6.19 9.44 -21.43
CA PHE A 67 -5.17 10.14 -22.24
C PHE A 67 -5.18 11.67 -22.03
N ASP A 68 -6.33 12.25 -21.72
CA ASP A 68 -6.56 13.68 -21.51
C ASP A 68 -6.64 14.09 -20.04
N ASN A 69 -6.57 13.14 -19.10
CA ASN A 69 -6.66 13.41 -17.68
C ASN A 69 -5.77 12.44 -16.89
N ASP A 70 -4.58 12.92 -16.56
CA ASP A 70 -3.56 12.16 -15.84
C ASP A 70 -3.76 12.26 -14.31
N HIS A 71 -4.10 11.13 -13.71
CA HIS A 71 -4.23 10.95 -12.27
C HIS A 71 -3.36 9.80 -11.74
N ASP A 72 -2.42 9.31 -12.55
CA ASP A 72 -1.56 8.21 -12.14
C ASP A 72 -0.37 8.72 -11.30
N ASN A 73 0.46 7.80 -10.80
CA ASN A 73 1.58 8.14 -9.92
C ASN A 73 2.91 8.22 -10.69
N TRP A 74 2.91 8.10 -12.02
CA TRP A 74 4.12 8.21 -12.81
C TRP A 74 4.44 9.69 -13.08
N HIS A 75 5.43 10.23 -12.37
CA HIS A 75 5.72 11.67 -12.44
C HIS A 75 6.32 12.15 -13.77
N ASP A 76 6.88 11.25 -14.57
CA ASP A 76 7.65 11.58 -15.78
C ASP A 76 6.87 11.31 -17.08
N GLY A 77 5.61 10.89 -17.00
CA GLY A 77 4.80 10.55 -18.17
C GLY A 77 3.34 10.31 -17.82
N ASN A 78 2.57 9.84 -18.81
CA ASN A 78 1.16 9.50 -18.65
C ASN A 78 0.96 8.04 -19.05
N CYS A 79 0.53 7.20 -18.10
CA CYS A 79 0.33 5.77 -18.34
C CYS A 79 -0.77 5.51 -19.37
N ALA A 80 -1.84 6.31 -19.37
CA ALA A 80 -2.93 6.16 -20.33
C ALA A 80 -2.48 6.43 -21.77
N GLU A 81 -1.52 7.34 -21.96
CA GLU A 81 -0.89 7.60 -23.26
C GLU A 81 0.06 6.46 -23.67
N SER A 82 0.97 6.07 -22.77
CA SER A 82 2.00 5.05 -23.05
C SER A 82 1.42 3.64 -23.25
N HIS A 83 0.49 3.23 -22.37
CA HIS A 83 -0.10 1.89 -22.38
C HIS A 83 -1.44 1.83 -23.12
N THR A 84 -1.86 2.94 -23.74
CA THR A 84 -2.95 3.00 -24.72
C THR A 84 -4.31 2.50 -24.22
N GLY A 85 -4.72 2.99 -23.05
CA GLY A 85 -5.98 2.61 -22.41
C GLY A 85 -6.46 3.67 -21.42
N ALA A 86 -7.56 3.34 -20.74
CA ALA A 86 -8.06 4.12 -19.62
C ALA A 86 -8.29 3.19 -18.45
N TRP A 87 -7.59 3.42 -17.35
CA TRP A 87 -7.54 2.47 -16.25
C TRP A 87 -7.21 3.14 -14.92
N TRP A 88 -7.27 2.37 -13.85
CA TRP A 88 -6.81 2.81 -12.53
C TRP A 88 -5.29 2.68 -12.42
N TYR A 89 -4.56 3.41 -13.28
CA TYR A 89 -3.10 3.32 -13.37
C TYR A 89 -2.42 3.78 -12.07
N ASN A 90 -1.31 3.12 -11.74
CA ASN A 90 -0.36 3.50 -10.70
C ASN A 90 0.93 4.02 -11.37
N GLY A 91 1.93 3.17 -11.59
CA GLY A 91 3.13 3.52 -12.37
C GLY A 91 3.74 2.30 -13.07
N CYS A 92 3.09 1.65 -14.04
CA CYS A 92 1.77 1.99 -14.59
C CYS A 92 0.70 0.95 -14.22
N ASP A 93 0.91 -0.33 -14.51
CA ASP A 93 -0.13 -1.33 -14.34
C ASP A 93 0.38 -2.78 -14.31
N THR A 94 -0.47 -3.64 -13.74
CA THR A 94 -0.39 -5.10 -13.88
C THR A 94 -1.60 -5.66 -14.64
N SER A 95 -2.59 -4.83 -14.97
CA SER A 95 -3.67 -5.19 -15.89
C SER A 95 -4.09 -3.98 -16.71
N ASN A 96 -4.47 -4.21 -17.97
CA ASN A 96 -4.94 -3.16 -18.87
C ASN A 96 -6.10 -3.67 -19.72
N LEU A 97 -7.24 -3.99 -19.11
CA LEU A 97 -8.37 -4.58 -19.83
C LEU A 97 -9.06 -3.62 -20.81
N ASN A 98 -8.74 -2.33 -20.71
CA ASN A 98 -9.17 -1.28 -21.65
C ASN A 98 -8.05 -0.88 -22.64
N GLY A 99 -6.96 -1.64 -22.69
CA GLY A 99 -5.90 -1.47 -23.69
C GLY A 99 -6.36 -1.84 -25.10
N ARG A 100 -5.45 -1.74 -26.08
CA ARG A 100 -5.78 -2.05 -27.47
C ARG A 100 -6.11 -3.52 -27.63
N TYR A 101 -7.15 -3.81 -28.40
CA TYR A 101 -7.41 -5.17 -28.84
C TYR A 101 -6.38 -5.59 -29.89
N LEU A 102 -5.37 -6.32 -29.47
CA LEU A 102 -4.30 -6.87 -30.31
C LEU A 102 -4.41 -8.41 -30.32
N ASN A 103 -3.89 -9.05 -31.37
CA ASN A 103 -4.21 -10.44 -31.70
C ASN A 103 -3.20 -11.44 -31.10
N GLY A 104 -3.17 -11.56 -29.76
CA GLY A 104 -2.32 -12.51 -29.05
C GLY A 104 -0.91 -11.98 -28.78
N GLU A 105 0.11 -12.77 -29.10
CA GLU A 105 1.52 -12.43 -28.86
C GLU A 105 1.91 -11.11 -29.53
N LEU A 106 2.66 -10.29 -28.78
CA LEU A 106 3.07 -8.95 -29.18
C LEU A 106 4.60 -8.87 -29.30
N PRO A 107 5.13 -8.12 -30.28
CA PRO A 107 6.54 -7.76 -30.27
C PRO A 107 6.80 -6.74 -29.14
N GLU A 108 8.04 -6.67 -28.67
CA GLU A 108 8.49 -5.79 -27.56
C GLU A 108 8.02 -4.34 -27.72
N SER A 109 8.03 -3.78 -28.94
CA SER A 109 7.54 -2.43 -29.23
C SER A 109 6.05 -2.15 -28.90
N TYR A 110 5.25 -3.19 -28.68
CA TYR A 110 3.83 -3.11 -28.31
C TYR A 110 3.55 -3.72 -26.93
N GLU A 111 4.58 -4.11 -26.18
CA GLU A 111 4.43 -4.58 -24.81
C GLU A 111 3.66 -3.51 -24.00
N TYR A 112 2.77 -3.96 -23.09
CA TYR A 112 1.89 -3.13 -22.25
C TYR A 112 0.76 -2.37 -22.97
N GLN A 113 0.77 -2.30 -24.31
CA GLN A 113 -0.27 -1.58 -25.07
C GLN A 113 -1.54 -2.41 -25.32
N GLY A 114 -1.48 -3.73 -25.09
CA GLY A 114 -2.57 -4.65 -25.35
C GLY A 114 -3.63 -4.73 -24.24
N MET A 115 -4.73 -5.43 -24.53
CA MET A 115 -5.69 -5.86 -23.52
C MET A 115 -5.11 -7.05 -22.74
N TYR A 116 -4.46 -6.82 -21.60
CA TYR A 116 -3.67 -7.87 -20.94
C TYR A 116 -3.94 -8.03 -19.43
N TRP A 117 -3.50 -9.16 -18.89
CA TRP A 117 -3.51 -9.52 -17.47
C TRP A 117 -2.16 -10.15 -17.09
N TYR A 118 -1.38 -9.48 -16.23
CA TYR A 118 0.04 -9.78 -16.02
C TYR A 118 0.29 -11.21 -15.52
N ASP A 119 -0.44 -11.64 -14.49
CA ASP A 119 -0.16 -12.93 -13.84
C ASP A 119 -0.52 -14.15 -14.70
N TRP A 120 -1.26 -13.95 -15.79
CA TRP A 120 -1.65 -15.04 -16.70
C TRP A 120 -0.75 -15.11 -17.94
N HIS A 121 -0.75 -14.08 -18.79
CA HIS A 121 0.03 -14.07 -20.04
C HIS A 121 1.11 -12.98 -20.09
N GLY A 122 1.17 -12.11 -19.09
CA GLY A 122 2.08 -10.96 -19.09
C GLY A 122 1.67 -9.86 -20.07
N PRO A 123 2.47 -8.77 -20.14
CA PRO A 123 2.20 -7.59 -20.96
C PRO A 123 2.56 -7.76 -22.44
N GLY A 124 3.28 -8.83 -22.80
CA GLY A 124 3.62 -9.20 -24.18
C GLY A 124 2.52 -9.97 -24.92
N TYR A 125 1.30 -10.03 -24.37
CA TYR A 125 0.17 -10.75 -24.94
C TYR A 125 -1.11 -9.94 -24.79
N SER A 126 -1.92 -9.87 -25.85
CA SER A 126 -3.26 -9.29 -25.80
C SER A 126 -4.33 -10.37 -25.90
N LEU A 127 -5.26 -10.35 -24.96
CA LEU A 127 -6.34 -11.31 -24.77
C LEU A 127 -7.37 -11.26 -25.92
N MET A 128 -8.07 -12.38 -26.13
CA MET A 128 -9.15 -12.46 -27.13
C MET A 128 -10.47 -11.91 -26.59
N LYS A 129 -10.77 -12.14 -25.32
CA LYS A 129 -11.96 -11.54 -24.66
C LYS A 129 -11.65 -11.17 -23.22
N SER A 130 -12.24 -10.08 -22.79
CA SER A 130 -12.39 -9.72 -21.38
C SER A 130 -13.85 -9.39 -21.10
N ARG A 131 -14.32 -9.72 -19.91
CA ARG A 131 -15.65 -9.32 -19.44
C ARG A 131 -15.59 -8.98 -17.97
N ILE A 132 -16.03 -7.77 -17.63
CA ILE A 132 -16.18 -7.31 -16.26
C ILE A 132 -17.67 -7.32 -15.91
N SER A 133 -18.03 -8.08 -14.88
CA SER A 133 -19.40 -8.20 -14.38
C SER A 133 -19.44 -7.84 -12.90
N VAL A 134 -20.44 -7.06 -12.49
CA VAL A 134 -20.65 -6.68 -11.07
C VAL A 134 -22.00 -7.20 -10.58
N ARG A 135 -22.08 -7.61 -9.31
CA ARG A 135 -23.34 -7.99 -8.66
C ARG A 135 -23.36 -7.63 -7.18
N PRO A 136 -24.51 -7.22 -6.62
CA PRO A 136 -24.63 -7.09 -5.16
C PRO A 136 -24.30 -8.41 -4.45
N SER A 137 -23.47 -8.36 -3.42
CA SER A 137 -23.13 -9.54 -2.62
C SER A 137 -24.35 -10.02 -1.83
N LYS A 138 -24.62 -11.33 -1.88
CA LYS A 138 -25.68 -11.96 -1.09
C LYS A 138 -25.32 -12.03 0.40
N ASN A 139 -24.03 -11.93 0.72
CA ASN A 139 -23.47 -12.07 2.06
C ASN A 139 -23.25 -10.71 2.76
N PHE A 140 -23.99 -9.67 2.37
CA PHE A 140 -23.92 -8.34 2.99
C PHE A 140 -23.99 -8.41 4.53
N HIS A 141 -24.78 -9.33 5.08
CA HIS A 141 -24.92 -9.48 6.53
C HIS A 141 -23.64 -10.00 7.21
N SER A 142 -22.96 -11.01 6.65
CA SER A 142 -21.71 -11.53 7.23
C SER A 142 -20.54 -10.55 7.07
N TYR A 143 -20.51 -9.77 5.98
CA TYR A 143 -19.52 -8.71 5.75
C TYR A 143 -19.68 -7.53 6.72
N ILE A 144 -20.91 -7.08 6.98
CA ILE A 144 -21.15 -6.04 8.00
C ILE A 144 -20.75 -6.56 9.39
N LEU A 145 -21.05 -7.82 9.71
CA LEU A 145 -20.69 -8.42 11.01
C LEU A 145 -19.17 -8.56 11.18
N SER A 146 -18.42 -8.96 10.15
CA SER A 146 -16.95 -9.07 10.22
C SER A 146 -16.26 -7.71 10.39
N ASN A 147 -16.71 -6.69 9.66
CA ASN A 147 -16.16 -5.33 9.75
C ASN A 147 -16.56 -4.60 11.04
N THR A 148 -17.78 -4.84 11.54
CA THR A 148 -18.20 -4.28 12.84
C THR A 148 -17.38 -4.90 13.97
N THR A 149 -17.15 -6.21 13.94
CA THR A 149 -16.31 -6.93 14.92
C THR A 149 -14.86 -6.46 14.89
N THR A 150 -14.30 -6.18 13.71
CA THR A 150 -12.94 -5.67 13.57
C THR A 150 -12.80 -4.25 14.11
N LYS A 151 -13.78 -3.37 13.86
CA LYS A 151 -13.81 -2.02 14.45
C LYS A 151 -13.97 -2.05 15.97
N THR A 152 -14.88 -2.87 16.53
CA THR A 152 -15.02 -2.98 17.99
C THR A 152 -13.79 -3.59 18.65
N ASN A 153 -13.11 -4.56 18.02
CA ASN A 153 -11.86 -5.12 18.54
C ASN A 153 -10.70 -4.13 18.49
N LYS A 154 -10.61 -3.27 17.46
CA LYS A 154 -9.61 -2.20 17.38
C LYS A 154 -9.83 -1.16 18.49
N THR A 155 -11.07 -0.72 18.71
CA THR A 155 -11.42 0.22 19.80
C THR A 155 -11.29 -0.41 21.20
N ALA A 156 -11.57 -1.71 21.35
CA ALA A 156 -11.38 -2.43 22.61
C ALA A 156 -9.89 -2.67 22.93
N ASN A 157 -9.05 -2.93 21.93
CA ASN A 157 -7.61 -3.06 22.11
C ASN A 157 -6.93 -1.72 22.40
N GLU A 158 -7.41 -0.62 21.81
CA GLU A 158 -6.97 0.74 22.18
C GLU A 158 -7.37 1.07 23.63
N LYS A 159 -8.59 0.73 24.06
CA LYS A 159 -9.02 0.89 25.47
C LYS A 159 -8.23 0.01 26.45
N LYS A 160 -7.92 -1.23 26.09
CA LYS A 160 -7.05 -2.12 26.90
C LYS A 160 -5.62 -1.62 26.97
N LYS A 161 -5.07 -1.05 25.89
CA LYS A 161 -3.73 -0.46 25.88
C LYS A 161 -3.65 0.75 26.82
N SER A 162 -4.68 1.60 26.84
CA SER A 162 -4.77 2.73 27.78
C SER A 162 -5.02 2.32 29.25
N GLN A 163 -5.58 1.13 29.51
CA GLN A 163 -5.74 0.60 30.87
C GLN A 163 -4.50 -0.13 31.37
N SER A 164 -3.78 -0.85 30.50
CA SER A 164 -2.48 -1.47 30.82
C SER A 164 -1.45 -0.43 31.24
N THR A 165 -1.36 0.69 30.50
CA THR A 165 -0.43 1.78 30.84
C THR A 165 -0.72 2.45 32.18
N ASN A 166 -1.96 2.40 32.67
CA ASN A 166 -2.34 2.95 33.98
C ASN A 166 -2.08 1.97 35.15
N LEU A 167 -2.13 0.65 34.91
CA LEU A 167 -1.75 -0.34 35.94
C LEU A 167 -0.23 -0.39 36.16
N ASP A 168 0.55 -0.28 35.09
CA ASP A 168 2.01 -0.31 35.18
C ASP A 168 2.57 0.94 35.93
N GLN A 169 1.94 2.10 35.76
CA GLN A 169 2.31 3.32 36.50
C GLN A 169 2.00 3.22 38.00
N HIS A 170 0.96 2.51 38.40
CA HIS A 170 0.64 2.36 39.82
C HIS A 170 1.57 1.38 40.54
N GLN A 171 2.09 0.38 39.83
CA GLN A 171 3.11 -0.55 40.35
C GLN A 171 4.51 0.07 40.44
N MET A 172 4.91 0.94 39.49
CA MET A 172 6.20 1.65 39.57
C MET A 172 6.28 2.62 40.77
N ASN A 173 5.21 3.36 41.06
CA ASN A 173 5.20 4.33 42.18
C ASN A 173 5.19 3.66 43.57
N SER A 174 4.72 2.42 43.69
CA SER A 174 4.76 1.68 44.97
C SER A 174 6.15 1.12 45.31
N THR A 175 6.98 0.90 44.29
CA THR A 175 8.31 0.32 44.46
C THR A 175 9.35 1.38 44.85
N GLU A 176 9.26 2.59 44.27
CA GLU A 176 10.13 3.73 44.63
C GLU A 176 9.94 4.19 46.07
N HIS A 177 8.70 4.17 46.60
CA HIS A 177 8.43 4.58 47.98
C HIS A 177 8.96 3.59 49.04
N SER A 178 9.17 2.32 48.66
CA SER A 178 9.81 1.34 49.55
C SER A 178 11.33 1.50 49.59
N GLN A 179 11.96 1.88 48.47
CA GLN A 179 13.42 1.99 48.37
C GLN A 179 13.94 3.27 49.05
N GLN A 180 13.21 4.39 48.93
CA GLN A 180 13.55 5.66 49.59
C GLN A 180 13.51 5.62 51.13
N ASN A 181 12.73 4.70 51.74
CA ASN A 181 12.65 4.57 53.19
C ASN A 181 13.78 3.73 53.81
N THR A 182 14.47 2.91 53.03
CA THR A 182 15.60 2.09 53.50
C THR A 182 16.94 2.84 53.53
N GLU A 183 17.12 3.88 52.71
CA GLU A 183 18.37 4.65 52.67
C GLU A 183 18.40 5.81 53.68
N LYS A 184 17.23 6.26 54.17
CA LYS A 184 17.11 7.39 55.10
C LYS A 184 17.44 7.03 56.57
N ILE A 185 17.63 5.76 56.91
CA ILE A 185 17.93 5.30 58.28
C ILE A 185 19.45 5.10 58.52
N LYS A 186 20.31 5.22 57.49
CA LYS A 186 21.76 4.95 57.61
C LYS A 186 22.69 6.17 57.61
N ALA A 187 22.18 7.39 57.55
CA ALA A 187 23.02 8.58 57.34
C ALA A 187 22.86 9.69 58.41
N GLU A 188 22.63 9.33 59.67
CA GLU A 188 22.81 10.24 60.82
C GLU A 188 23.72 9.58 61.85
N ASN A 189 25.03 9.68 61.66
CA ASN A 189 26.04 9.76 62.73
C ASN A 189 27.42 10.10 62.14
N LEU A 190 27.97 11.24 62.59
CA LEU A 190 29.37 11.72 62.45
C LEU A 190 29.72 12.22 61.03
N GLY A 191 30.06 13.48 60.74
CA GLY A 191 30.60 14.57 61.55
C GLY A 191 31.97 15.01 60.99
N ILE A 192 32.06 16.29 60.59
CA ILE A 192 33.25 17.18 60.58
C ILE A 192 34.06 17.33 59.27
N GLU A 193 34.08 18.60 58.80
CA GLU A 193 35.11 19.47 58.16
C GLU A 193 36.17 18.85 57.21
N ASP A 194 36.59 19.42 56.07
CA ASP A 194 37.00 20.80 55.79
C ASP A 194 37.17 21.05 54.25
N ASN A 195 37.37 22.32 53.89
CA ASN A 195 37.48 23.00 52.57
C ASN A 195 38.25 22.32 51.37
N PRO A 196 38.01 22.76 50.10
CA PRO A 196 38.55 22.21 48.84
C PRO A 196 39.90 22.90 48.47
N PRO A 197 40.70 22.51 47.42
CA PRO A 197 40.30 22.77 46.02
C PRO A 197 41.08 22.07 44.85
N ILE A 198 40.73 22.47 43.60
CA ILE A 198 41.61 22.74 42.43
C ILE A 198 41.97 21.60 41.41
N LYS A 199 41.54 21.85 40.14
CA LYS A 199 42.23 21.72 38.81
C LYS A 199 42.69 20.32 38.32
N GLU A 200 42.91 20.01 37.05
CA GLU A 200 42.90 20.67 35.72
C GLU A 200 42.93 19.53 34.66
N ASN A 201 42.37 19.82 33.47
CA ASN A 201 42.92 19.50 32.15
C ASN A 201 43.18 18.06 31.62
N ASN A 202 42.51 17.80 30.48
CA ASN A 202 43.09 17.58 29.14
C ASN A 202 42.90 16.22 28.43
N HIS A 203 42.71 16.41 27.12
CA HIS A 203 43.20 15.65 25.96
C HIS A 203 42.19 14.85 25.12
N GLU A 204 41.90 15.47 23.96
CA GLU A 204 41.78 14.95 22.59
C GLU A 204 42.09 13.47 22.33
N ASN A 205 41.27 12.84 21.48
CA ASN A 205 41.61 12.42 20.10
C ASN A 205 40.42 11.59 19.53
N VAL A 206 39.73 12.07 18.49
CA VAL A 206 39.91 11.74 17.05
C VAL A 206 39.84 10.24 16.72
N HIS A 207 38.76 9.81 16.05
CA HIS A 207 38.87 9.08 14.77
C HIS A 207 37.53 9.01 14.01
N VAL A 208 37.63 9.30 12.70
CA VAL A 208 36.60 9.25 11.67
C VAL A 208 36.82 8.00 10.80
N THR A 209 35.72 7.35 10.38
CA THR A 209 35.57 6.57 9.11
C THR A 209 34.06 6.53 8.81
N GLU A 210 33.51 7.38 7.95
CA GLU A 210 33.31 7.27 6.49
C GLU A 210 32.62 5.98 5.98
N TYR A 211 31.40 6.15 5.44
CA TYR A 211 30.70 5.27 4.49
C TYR A 211 30.34 6.12 3.26
N PRO A 212 30.59 5.68 2.02
CA PRO A 212 30.27 6.46 0.83
C PRO A 212 28.86 6.18 0.29
N GLU A 213 28.13 7.25 -0.01
CA GLU A 213 27.13 7.32 -1.08
C GLU A 213 27.83 7.21 -2.43
N GLN A 214 27.21 6.59 -3.45
CA GLN A 214 27.22 7.11 -4.84
C GLN A 214 25.95 6.72 -5.60
N TYR A 215 25.24 7.76 -6.03
CA TYR A 215 24.15 7.81 -7.01
C TYR A 215 24.70 7.85 -8.45
N THR A 216 23.77 7.74 -9.41
CA THR A 216 23.86 7.54 -10.88
C THR A 216 24.79 8.49 -11.67
N PRO A 217 25.09 8.17 -12.95
CA PRO A 217 24.36 8.87 -14.03
C PRO A 217 24.19 8.08 -15.36
N TYR A 218 23.01 8.20 -16.00
CA TYR A 218 22.90 8.06 -17.45
C TYR A 218 22.05 9.21 -18.01
N ASP A 219 22.76 10.10 -18.69
CA ASP A 219 22.24 11.09 -19.64
C ASP A 219 23.10 10.99 -20.92
N GLN A 220 22.47 11.35 -22.04
CA GLN A 220 22.97 11.44 -23.43
C GLN A 220 22.84 10.13 -24.23
N ILE A 221 22.15 10.11 -25.38
CA ILE A 221 22.42 10.95 -26.56
C ILE A 221 21.11 11.25 -27.33
N PHE A 222 20.89 12.54 -27.60
CA PHE A 222 20.05 13.05 -28.69
C PHE A 222 20.86 13.14 -29.99
N ASP A 223 20.13 13.02 -31.09
CA ASP A 223 20.36 13.63 -32.41
C ASP A 223 21.00 12.75 -33.52
N TYR A 224 20.17 12.36 -34.49
CA TYR A 224 20.49 12.59 -35.90
C TYR A 224 19.22 12.67 -36.74
N GLN A 225 19.01 13.84 -37.35
CA GLN A 225 17.98 14.13 -38.36
C GLN A 225 18.19 13.35 -39.66
N ARG A 226 17.11 12.91 -40.32
CA ARG A 226 16.59 13.45 -41.60
C ARG A 226 15.44 12.59 -42.13
#